data_AF-A0A3M8B7N2-F1
#
_entry.id   AF-A0A3M8B7N2-F1
#
_cell.length_a   1.000
_cell.length_b   1.000
_cell.length_c   1.000
_cell.angle_alpha   90.00
_cell.angle_beta   90.00
_cell.angle_gamma   90.00
#
_symmetry.space_group_name_H-M   'P 1'
#
loop_
_entity.id
_entity.type
_entity.pdbx_description
1 polymer ?
#
loop_
_entity_poly.entity_id
_entity_poly.type
_entity_poly.pdbx_seq_one_letter_code
_entity_poly.pdbx_strand_id
1 'polypeptide(L)'
;MSKQTVINPIEYISSILESNGYGKNLVLGHIKYDQAVNEDYDYQVIRSSSHDGTILFTMMLVDEALNPIINKTTYCTKTITEEELKKLVDIEYIIGDIKMETEIGVQDLPAGRYMGQTDTVYIPVRCRYIF
;
A
#
# COMPACT_ATOMS: atom_id res chain seq x y z
N MET A 1 -1.94 22.98 -3.29
CA MET A 1 -0.51 22.80 -2.95
C MET A 1 -0.34 21.33 -2.64
N SER A 2 0.60 20.63 -3.28
CA SER A 2 0.84 19.21 -3.04
C SER A 2 1.91 19.04 -1.97
N LYS A 3 1.65 18.17 -0.98
CA LYS A 3 2.62 17.77 0.05
C LYS A 3 2.94 16.29 -0.13
N GLN A 4 4.22 15.97 -0.20
CA GLN A 4 4.68 14.58 -0.27
C GLN A 4 5.17 14.11 1.10
N THR A 5 4.79 12.89 1.48
CA THR A 5 5.25 12.21 2.70
C THR A 5 5.72 10.82 2.33
N VAL A 6 6.84 10.39 2.93
CA VAL A 6 7.39 9.05 2.75
C VAL A 6 7.20 8.27 4.05
N ILE A 7 6.65 7.08 3.96
CA ILE A 7 6.32 6.22 5.10
C ILE A 7 7.05 4.89 4.95
N ASN A 8 7.73 4.45 6.02
CA ASN A 8 8.33 3.13 6.07
C ASN A 8 7.22 2.06 6.15
N PRO A 9 7.10 1.16 5.17
CA PRO A 9 6.00 0.21 5.16
C PRO A 9 6.08 -0.82 6.29
N ILE A 10 7.26 -1.21 6.75
CA ILE A 10 7.41 -2.25 7.78
C ILE A 10 6.94 -1.74 9.13
N GLU A 11 7.30 -0.50 9.47
CA GLU A 11 6.82 0.15 10.70
C GLU A 11 5.30 0.27 10.69
N TYR A 12 4.73 0.65 9.54
CA TYR A 12 3.29 0.80 9.39
C TYR A 12 2.56 -0.55 9.47
N ILE A 13 3.04 -1.58 8.77
CA ILE A 13 2.49 -2.95 8.84
C ILE A 13 2.52 -3.47 10.27
N SER A 14 3.63 -3.28 11.00
CA SER A 14 3.72 -3.68 12.41
C SER A 14 2.67 -2.96 13.26
N SER A 15 2.40 -1.68 13.01
CA SER A 15 1.34 -0.93 13.71
C SER A 15 -0.05 -1.46 13.39
N ILE A 16 -0.34 -1.80 12.13
CA ILE A 16 -1.61 -2.41 11.72
C ILE A 16 -1.81 -3.73 12.47
N LEU A 17 -0.80 -4.60 12.49
CA LEU A 17 -0.87 -5.89 13.16
C LEU A 17 -1.12 -5.72 14.66
N GLU A 18 -0.40 -4.81 15.33
CA GLU A 18 -0.63 -4.52 16.75
C GLU A 18 -2.07 -4.04 17.01
N SER A 19 -2.60 -3.14 16.19
CA SER A 19 -3.99 -2.64 16.34
C SER A 19 -5.05 -3.73 16.14
N ASN A 20 -4.74 -4.77 15.38
CA ASN A 20 -5.61 -5.92 15.16
C ASN A 20 -5.45 -7.03 16.22
N GLY A 21 -4.70 -6.76 17.29
CA GLY A 21 -4.52 -7.68 18.42
C GLY A 21 -3.39 -8.70 18.26
N TYR A 22 -2.55 -8.56 17.23
CA TYR A 22 -1.33 -9.36 17.08
C TYR A 22 -0.22 -8.85 18.00
N GLY A 23 0.79 -9.68 18.26
CA GLY A 23 1.93 -9.33 19.10
C GLY A 23 2.77 -8.17 18.53
N LYS A 24 3.39 -7.39 19.42
CA LYS A 24 4.34 -6.34 19.05
C LYS A 24 5.52 -6.92 18.26
N ASN A 25 5.99 -6.17 17.26
CA ASN A 25 7.11 -6.53 16.38
C ASN A 25 6.89 -7.82 15.57
N LEU A 26 5.64 -8.17 15.26
CA LEU A 26 5.36 -9.30 14.39
C LEU A 26 5.79 -8.96 12.96
N VAL A 27 6.65 -9.80 12.39
CA VAL A 27 7.15 -9.65 11.01
C VAL A 27 6.46 -10.69 10.13
N LEU A 28 5.87 -10.22 9.03
CA LEU A 28 5.29 -11.10 8.02
C LEU A 28 6.41 -11.67 7.16
N GLY A 29 6.65 -12.99 7.24
CA GLY A 29 7.78 -13.64 6.54
C GLY A 29 7.73 -13.50 5.01
N HIS A 30 6.53 -13.31 4.45
CA HIS A 30 6.33 -13.11 3.01
C HIS A 30 6.48 -11.65 2.56
N ILE A 31 6.76 -10.71 3.46
CA ILE A 31 6.95 -9.30 3.11
C ILE A 31 8.35 -8.84 3.56
N LYS A 32 9.11 -8.28 2.63
CA LYS A 32 10.42 -7.67 2.89
C LYS A 32 10.43 -6.24 2.40
N TYR A 33 11.19 -5.39 3.07
CA TYR A 33 11.43 -4.03 2.63
C TYR A 33 12.78 -3.93 1.93
N ASP A 34 12.79 -3.25 0.79
CA ASP A 34 13.99 -2.88 0.07
C ASP A 34 13.76 -1.54 -0.65
N GLN A 35 14.55 -0.53 -0.28
CA GLN A 35 14.45 0.80 -0.87
C GLN A 35 14.76 0.81 -2.38
N ALA A 36 15.55 -0.15 -2.89
CA ALA A 36 15.85 -0.25 -4.32
C ALA A 36 14.60 -0.51 -5.17
N VAL A 37 13.54 -1.08 -4.58
CA VAL A 37 12.25 -1.31 -5.26
C VAL A 37 11.54 0.00 -5.62
N ASN A 38 11.94 1.13 -5.05
CA ASN A 38 11.40 2.44 -5.43
C ASN A 38 11.60 2.79 -6.92
N GLU A 39 12.66 2.28 -7.53
CA GLU A 39 13.03 2.56 -8.93
C GLU A 39 12.79 1.35 -9.86
N ASP A 40 12.80 0.13 -9.30
CA ASP A 40 12.68 -1.11 -10.05
C ASP A 40 11.63 -2.02 -9.39
N TYR A 41 10.39 -1.94 -9.87
CA TYR A 41 9.24 -2.66 -9.33
C TYR A 41 8.42 -3.32 -10.46
N ASP A 42 7.76 -4.43 -10.14
CA ASP A 42 6.92 -5.15 -11.11
C ASP A 42 5.59 -4.43 -11.34
N TYR A 43 5.04 -3.87 -10.26
CA TYR A 43 3.81 -3.08 -10.27
C TYR A 43 3.77 -2.11 -9.09
N GLN A 44 2.83 -1.18 -9.14
CA GLN A 44 2.60 -0.21 -8.08
C GLN A 44 1.15 -0.28 -7.64
N VAL A 45 0.91 -0.40 -6.33
CA VAL A 45 -0.41 -0.22 -5.75
C VAL A 45 -0.66 1.27 -5.63
N ILE A 46 -1.76 1.74 -6.23
CA ILE A 46 -2.19 3.14 -6.19
C ILE A 46 -3.61 3.18 -5.63
N ARG A 47 -3.81 3.98 -4.58
CA ARG A 47 -5.13 4.25 -3.98
C ARG A 47 -5.26 5.73 -3.68
N SER A 48 -6.46 6.27 -3.81
CA SER A 48 -6.74 7.68 -3.53
C SER A 48 -8.02 7.84 -2.72
N SER A 49 -8.04 8.79 -1.80
CA SER A 49 -9.23 9.17 -1.02
C SER A 49 -9.34 10.68 -0.91
N SER A 50 -10.51 11.22 -1.23
CA SER A 50 -10.85 12.63 -1.01
C SER A 50 -11.70 12.76 0.24
N HIS A 51 -11.29 13.64 1.15
CA HIS A 51 -11.97 13.86 2.42
C HIS A 51 -11.72 15.26 2.98
N ASP A 52 -12.30 15.58 4.12
CA ASP A 52 -12.28 16.90 4.77
C ASP A 52 -11.02 17.18 5.60
N GLY A 53 -9.97 16.37 5.46
CA GLY A 53 -8.76 16.43 6.29
C GLY A 53 -8.79 15.55 7.54
N THR A 54 -9.87 14.78 7.75
CA THR A 54 -9.92 13.78 8.83
C THR A 54 -8.82 12.71 8.66
N ILE A 55 -7.89 12.66 9.63
CA ILE A 55 -6.72 11.76 9.63
C ILE A 55 -7.11 10.28 9.53
N LEU A 56 -8.26 9.88 10.08
CA LEU A 56 -8.75 8.51 10.00
C LEU A 56 -8.88 8.03 8.55
N PHE A 57 -9.34 8.88 7.63
CA PHE A 57 -9.47 8.49 6.23
C PHE A 57 -8.10 8.31 5.55
N THR A 58 -7.11 9.13 5.93
CA THR A 58 -5.72 8.95 5.50
C THR A 58 -5.15 7.62 5.99
N MET A 59 -5.40 7.25 7.25
CA MET A 59 -4.95 5.96 7.80
C MET A 59 -5.63 4.77 7.10
N MET A 60 -6.96 4.83 6.94
CA MET A 60 -7.73 3.81 6.24
C MET A 60 -7.27 3.63 4.79
N LEU A 61 -6.87 4.71 4.11
CA LEU A 61 -6.34 4.65 2.76
C LEU A 61 -5.04 3.84 2.68
N VAL A 62 -4.12 4.03 3.64
CA VAL A 62 -2.86 3.28 3.70
C VAL A 62 -3.13 1.81 4.02
N ASP A 63 -4.04 1.53 4.96
CA ASP A 63 -4.49 0.17 5.28
C ASP A 63 -5.09 -0.53 4.04
N GLU A 64 -5.95 0.15 3.30
CA GLU A 64 -6.56 -0.36 2.08
C GLU A 64 -5.52 -0.67 1.00
N ALA A 65 -4.48 0.17 0.87
CA ALA A 65 -3.40 -0.05 -0.07
C ALA A 65 -2.50 -1.25 0.33
N LEU A 66 -2.27 -1.47 1.63
CA LEU A 66 -1.41 -2.57 2.12
C LEU A 66 -2.16 -3.91 2.24
N ASN A 67 -3.46 -3.89 2.49
CA ASN A 67 -4.26 -5.09 2.74
C ASN A 67 -4.11 -6.18 1.67
N PRO A 68 -4.11 -5.88 0.35
CA PRO A 68 -3.91 -6.89 -0.66
C PRO A 68 -2.56 -7.60 -0.58
N ILE A 69 -1.50 -6.86 -0.20
CA ILE A 69 -0.14 -7.38 -0.06
C ILE A 69 -0.03 -8.24 1.20
N ILE A 70 -0.56 -7.75 2.33
CA ILE A 70 -0.62 -8.47 3.60
C ILE A 70 -1.33 -9.82 3.44
N ASN A 71 -2.46 -9.82 2.75
CA ASN A 71 -3.31 -11.01 2.58
C ASN A 71 -2.98 -11.85 1.33
N LYS A 72 -1.90 -11.52 0.60
CA LYS A 72 -1.48 -12.23 -0.62
C LYS A 72 -2.55 -12.30 -1.73
N THR A 73 -3.40 -11.27 -1.85
CA THR A 73 -4.50 -11.23 -2.84
C THR A 73 -4.16 -10.40 -4.08
N THR A 74 -2.91 -9.98 -4.24
CA THR A 74 -2.44 -9.20 -5.39
C THR A 74 -1.16 -9.79 -5.99
N TYR A 75 -0.97 -9.66 -7.30
CA TYR A 75 0.23 -10.12 -8.01
C TYR A 75 0.37 -9.37 -9.34
N CYS A 76 1.58 -9.39 -9.92
CA CYS A 76 1.82 -8.75 -11.21
C CYS A 76 1.53 -9.70 -12.37
N THR A 77 0.40 -9.49 -13.05
CA THR A 77 -0.04 -10.28 -14.22
C THR A 77 0.93 -10.28 -15.39
N LYS A 78 1.87 -9.34 -15.46
CA LYS A 78 2.89 -9.26 -16.52
C LYS A 78 4.11 -10.16 -16.28
N THR A 79 4.28 -10.65 -15.06
CA THR A 79 5.49 -11.37 -14.62
C THR A 79 5.26 -12.87 -14.40
N ILE A 80 4.02 -13.34 -14.52
CA ILE A 80 3.63 -14.73 -14.35
C ILE A 80 2.66 -15.14 -15.45
N THR A 81 2.85 -16.32 -16.02
CA THR A 81 1.94 -16.90 -17.02
C THR A 81 0.77 -17.64 -16.36
N GLU A 82 -0.30 -17.92 -17.12
CA GLU A 82 -1.44 -18.70 -16.62
C GLU A 82 -1.07 -20.13 -16.19
N GLU A 83 -0.06 -20.74 -16.84
CA GLU A 83 0.41 -22.08 -16.48
C GLU A 83 1.21 -22.09 -15.18
N GLU A 84 2.04 -21.07 -14.98
CA GLU A 84 2.79 -20.88 -13.73
C GLU A 84 1.85 -20.53 -12.58
N LEU A 85 0.81 -19.73 -12.82
CA LEU A 85 -0.20 -19.38 -11.82
C LEU A 85 -0.90 -20.64 -11.27
N LYS A 86 -1.13 -21.66 -12.09
CA LYS A 86 -1.71 -22.95 -11.64
C LYS A 86 -0.79 -23.76 -10.74
N LYS A 87 0.51 -23.53 -10.83
CA LYS A 87 1.55 -24.21 -10.02
C LYS A 87 2.00 -23.37 -8.84
N LEU A 88 1.48 -22.16 -8.70
CA LEU A 88 1.87 -21.22 -7.66
C LEU A 88 1.50 -21.78 -6.28
N VAL A 89 2.51 -21.95 -5.44
CA VAL A 89 2.37 -22.38 -4.05
C VAL A 89 2.23 -21.17 -3.14
N ASP A 90 3.05 -20.14 -3.36
CA ASP A 90 3.07 -18.94 -2.53
C ASP A 90 3.70 -17.73 -3.24
N ILE A 91 3.50 -16.53 -2.68
CA ILE A 91 4.09 -15.27 -3.14
C ILE A 91 4.81 -14.58 -1.98
N GLU A 92 6.08 -14.22 -2.20
CA GLU A 92 6.81 -13.24 -1.40
C GLU A 92 6.75 -11.87 -2.09
N TYR A 93 6.61 -10.81 -1.30
CA TYR A 93 6.63 -9.42 -1.76
C TYR A 93 7.85 -8.70 -1.22
N ILE A 94 8.51 -7.95 -2.09
CA ILE A 94 9.50 -6.96 -1.72
C ILE A 94 8.88 -5.60 -2.00
N ILE A 95 8.74 -4.77 -0.98
CA ILE A 95 8.07 -3.47 -1.06
C ILE A 95 9.06 -2.34 -0.82
N GLY A 96 8.94 -1.28 -1.62
CA GLY A 96 9.67 -0.04 -1.39
C GLY A 96 8.91 0.90 -0.46
N ASP A 97 9.30 2.17 -0.43
CA ASP A 97 8.68 3.18 0.41
C ASP A 97 7.23 3.46 0.00
N ILE A 98 6.36 3.68 0.98
CA ILE A 98 5.02 4.18 0.73
C ILE A 98 5.12 5.68 0.50
N LYS A 99 4.81 6.14 -0.71
CA LYS A 99 4.72 7.57 -1.03
C LYS A 99 3.29 8.02 -0.90
N MET A 100 3.05 9.08 -0.14
CA MET A 100 1.74 9.69 0.01
C MET A 100 1.80 11.13 -0.50
N GLU A 101 0.92 11.45 -1.44
CA GLU A 101 0.73 12.79 -1.97
C GLU A 101 -0.60 13.37 -1.47
N THR A 102 -0.55 14.51 -0.80
CA THR A 102 -1.72 15.21 -0.28
C THR A 102 -1.96 16.47 -1.09
N GLU A 103 -3.08 16.54 -1.78
CA GLU A 103 -3.52 17.71 -2.54
C GLU A 103 -4.64 18.45 -1.80
N ILE A 104 -4.35 19.66 -1.31
CA ILE A 104 -5.34 20.50 -0.63
C ILE A 104 -6.05 21.41 -1.65
N GLY A 105 -7.38 21.42 -1.61
CA GLY A 105 -8.20 22.23 -2.51
C GLY A 105 -9.71 22.07 -2.26
N VAL A 106 -10.52 22.64 -3.16
CA VAL A 106 -11.97 22.45 -3.14
C VAL A 106 -12.28 21.05 -3.68
N GLN A 107 -12.85 20.19 -2.85
CA GLN A 107 -13.24 18.83 -3.20
C GLN A 107 -14.76 18.71 -3.29
N ASP A 108 -15.23 17.79 -4.13
CA ASP A 108 -16.64 17.41 -4.18
C ASP A 108 -16.84 16.21 -3.25
N LEU A 109 -17.42 16.48 -2.08
CA LEU A 109 -17.63 15.49 -1.03
C LEU A 109 -19.13 15.24 -0.86
N PRO A 110 -19.56 14.14 -0.21
CA PRO A 110 -20.99 13.81 -0.11
C PRO A 110 -21.86 14.93 0.50
N ALA A 111 -21.28 15.77 1.35
CA ALA A 111 -21.96 16.91 1.97
C ALA A 111 -21.93 18.21 1.12
N GLY A 112 -21.35 18.17 -0.08
CA GLY A 112 -21.23 19.29 -1.01
C GLY A 112 -19.78 19.64 -1.36
N ARG A 113 -19.59 20.77 -2.04
CA ARG A 113 -18.27 21.27 -2.44
C ARG A 113 -17.69 22.20 -1.38
N TYR A 114 -16.61 21.79 -0.73
CA TYR A 114 -15.92 22.58 0.29
C TYR A 114 -14.42 22.28 0.30
N MET A 115 -13.67 23.03 1.12
CA MET A 115 -12.23 22.79 1.28
C MET A 115 -11.99 21.40 1.89
N GLY A 116 -11.14 20.64 1.24
CA GLY A 116 -10.72 19.32 1.70
C GLY A 116 -9.33 18.98 1.16
N GLN A 117 -9.00 17.70 1.23
CA GLN A 117 -7.78 17.15 0.68
C GLN A 117 -8.04 15.85 -0.07
N THR A 118 -7.20 15.57 -1.06
CA THR A 118 -7.09 14.26 -1.70
C THR A 118 -5.75 13.68 -1.35
N ASP A 119 -5.75 12.56 -0.64
CA ASP A 119 -4.55 11.77 -0.37
C ASP A 119 -4.44 10.67 -1.42
N THR A 120 -3.27 10.50 -2.02
CA THR A 120 -2.95 9.40 -2.93
C THR A 120 -1.74 8.66 -2.43
N VAL A 121 -1.88 7.35 -2.25
CA VAL A 121 -0.84 6.45 -1.77
C VAL A 121 -0.31 5.60 -2.92
N TYR A 122 1.01 5.51 -3.00
CA TYR A 122 1.75 4.73 -3.99
C TYR A 122 2.68 3.76 -3.27
N ILE A 123 2.55 2.46 -3.55
CA ILE A 123 3.40 1.42 -2.98
C ILE A 123 4.04 0.63 -4.13
N PRO A 124 5.36 0.78 -4.37
CA PRO A 124 6.06 -0.02 -5.36
C PRO A 124 6.29 -1.43 -4.82
N VAL A 125 5.98 -2.45 -5.64
CA VAL A 125 6.02 -3.85 -5.23
C VAL A 125 6.73 -4.70 -6.29
N ARG A 126 7.61 -5.57 -5.82
CA ARG A 126 8.20 -6.66 -6.58
C ARG A 126 7.72 -8.00 -6.04
N CYS A 127 7.29 -8.89 -6.92
CA CYS A 127 6.83 -10.24 -6.59
C CYS A 127 7.95 -11.24 -6.76
N ARG A 128 8.00 -12.21 -5.84
CA ARG A 128 8.77 -13.43 -6.00
C ARG A 128 7.85 -14.62 -5.82
N TYR A 129 7.66 -15.35 -6.92
CA TYR A 129 6.76 -16.50 -6.99
C TYR A 129 7.46 -17.77 -6.52
N ILE A 130 6.74 -18.59 -5.75
CA ILE A 130 7.19 -19.89 -5.25
C ILE A 130 6.30 -20.97 -5.90
N PHE A 131 6.93 -21.95 -6.56
CA PHE A 131 6.28 -23.02 -7.33
C PHE A 131 6.57 -24.40 -6.73
#